data_AF-A0A3P9LTX5-F1
#
_entry.id   AF-A0A3P9LTX5-F1
#
_cell.length_a   1.000
_cell.length_b   1.000
_cell.length_c   1.000
_cell.angle_alpha   90.00
_cell.angle_beta   90.00
_cell.angle_gamma   90.00
#
_symmetry.space_group_name_H-M   'P 1'
#
loop_
_entity.id
_entity.type
_entity.pdbx_description
1 polymer ?
#
loop_
_entity_poly.entity_id
_entity_poly.type
_entity_poly.pdbx_seq_one_letter_code
_entity_poly.pdbx_strand_id
1 'polypeptide(L)'
;MNDLSLMSWNVKGLNNTVKRRKILSFIKSKKCNIVFIQETHLSSKAVVSNHRAADRGSTKSKRVTTLINKRLQIQCIKQSKDEAGRMLLMLCDKQGNKVILVNVYVPNVDDPSFFGLLENKLLEMGDHPIIMGGDFNEVMDPILDRSSRLSRTSKAVTVLRGMSEACSLVDIWRLQNPSRRDYTFYSPPHGSFSRIDFFLVSQSLVPAVASSLAT
;
A
#
# COMPACT_ATOMS: atom_id res chain seq x y z
N MET A 1 6.13 -13.94 -20.73
CA MET A 1 5.39 -13.86 -19.46
C MET A 1 4.77 -12.48 -19.38
N ASN A 2 3.51 -12.35 -18.98
CA ASN A 2 2.96 -11.02 -18.72
C ASN A 2 3.41 -10.56 -17.34
N ASP A 3 4.12 -9.44 -17.27
CA ASP A 3 4.58 -8.86 -16.02
C ASP A 3 3.40 -8.50 -15.11
N LEU A 4 3.57 -8.70 -13.80
CA LEU A 4 2.58 -8.31 -12.80
C LEU A 4 2.79 -6.84 -12.43
N SER A 5 1.77 -6.02 -12.65
CA SER A 5 1.77 -4.60 -12.31
C SER A 5 0.92 -4.32 -11.07
N LEU A 6 1.51 -3.60 -10.12
CA LEU A 6 0.87 -3.17 -8.88
C LEU A 6 0.88 -1.64 -8.81
N MET A 7 -0.16 -1.08 -8.20
CA MET A 7 -0.29 0.35 -7.95
C MET A 7 -0.86 0.57 -6.55
N SER A 8 -0.43 1.61 -5.85
CA SER A 8 -1.06 2.10 -4.62
C SER A 8 -1.58 3.51 -4.85
N TRP A 9 -2.74 3.86 -4.28
CA TRP A 9 -3.28 5.21 -4.42
C TRP A 9 -4.24 5.59 -3.30
N ASN A 10 -3.87 6.59 -2.50
CA ASN A 10 -4.79 7.28 -1.60
C ASN A 10 -5.70 8.23 -2.42
N VAL A 11 -6.98 7.87 -2.51
CA VAL A 11 -7.95 8.56 -3.38
C VAL A 11 -8.70 9.69 -2.69
N LYS A 12 -8.51 9.90 -1.38
CA LYS A 12 -9.15 10.97 -0.59
C LYS A 12 -10.69 11.02 -0.75
N GLY A 13 -11.33 9.87 -0.68
CA GLY A 13 -12.79 9.70 -0.77
C GLY A 13 -13.34 9.44 -2.17
N LEU A 14 -14.25 8.46 -2.24
CA LEU A 14 -14.97 8.03 -3.46
C LEU A 14 -16.49 8.20 -3.36
N ASN A 15 -17.00 8.95 -2.38
CA ASN A 15 -18.44 9.19 -2.22
C ASN A 15 -19.03 10.01 -3.38
N ASN A 16 -18.26 10.93 -3.95
CA ASN A 16 -18.68 11.68 -5.14
C ASN A 16 -18.65 10.77 -6.39
N THR A 17 -19.83 10.57 -7.01
CA THR A 17 -19.99 9.69 -8.17
C THR A 17 -19.13 10.09 -9.38
N VAL A 18 -18.96 11.38 -9.64
CA VAL A 18 -18.15 11.89 -10.77
C VAL A 18 -16.68 11.60 -10.52
N LYS A 19 -16.17 11.95 -9.34
CA LYS A 19 -14.79 11.64 -8.91
C LYS A 19 -14.53 10.14 -8.97
N ARG A 20 -15.45 9.33 -8.43
CA ARG A 20 -15.36 7.86 -8.46
C ARG A 20 -15.26 7.33 -9.90
N ARG A 21 -16.10 7.79 -10.82
CA ARG A 21 -16.03 7.37 -12.24
C ARG A 21 -14.68 7.73 -12.88
N LYS A 22 -14.17 8.94 -12.63
CA LYS A 22 -12.87 9.39 -13.14
C LYS A 22 -11.73 8.51 -12.61
N ILE A 23 -11.71 8.25 -11.31
CA ILE A 23 -10.69 7.40 -10.67
C ILE A 23 -10.73 5.97 -11.20
N LEU A 24 -11.93 5.37 -11.30
CA LEU A 24 -12.06 4.01 -11.85
C LEU A 24 -11.67 3.94 -13.34
N SER A 25 -11.97 4.99 -14.11
CA SER A 25 -11.54 5.11 -15.51
C SER A 25 -10.01 5.19 -15.63
N PHE A 26 -9.36 5.97 -14.75
CA PHE A 26 -7.90 6.06 -14.67
C PHE A 26 -7.26 4.72 -14.29
N ILE A 27 -7.77 4.04 -13.25
CA ILE A 27 -7.30 2.71 -12.86
C ILE A 27 -7.41 1.73 -14.03
N LYS A 28 -8.52 1.79 -14.79
CA LYS A 28 -8.73 0.96 -15.98
C LYS A 28 -7.71 1.27 -17.08
N SER A 29 -7.37 2.55 -17.31
CA SER A 29 -6.42 2.95 -18.36
C SER A 29 -4.98 2.52 -18.04
N LYS A 30 -4.61 2.43 -16.75
CA LYS A 30 -3.29 1.94 -16.31
C LYS A 30 -3.08 0.45 -16.51
N LYS A 31 -4.15 -0.32 -16.77
CA LYS A 31 -4.11 -1.79 -16.96
C LYS A 31 -3.43 -2.56 -15.80
N CYS A 32 -3.41 -1.99 -14.59
CA CYS A 32 -2.80 -2.62 -13.43
C CYS A 32 -3.49 -3.93 -13.05
N ASN A 33 -2.69 -4.93 -12.64
CA ASN A 33 -3.19 -6.22 -12.22
C ASN A 33 -3.76 -6.18 -10.80
N ILE A 34 -3.07 -5.49 -9.88
CA ILE A 34 -3.49 -5.30 -8.49
C ILE A 34 -3.40 -3.81 -8.16
N VAL A 35 -4.41 -3.27 -7.46
CA VAL A 35 -4.42 -1.89 -7.02
C VAL A 35 -4.79 -1.80 -5.55
N PHE A 36 -3.91 -1.24 -4.74
CA PHE A 36 -4.17 -0.84 -3.36
C PHE A 36 -4.80 0.56 -3.36
N ILE A 37 -5.96 0.70 -2.73
CA ILE A 37 -6.67 1.96 -2.62
C ILE A 37 -6.85 2.29 -1.14
N GLN A 38 -6.52 3.52 -0.75
CA GLN A 38 -6.72 4.06 0.60
C GLN A 38 -7.72 5.24 0.58
N GLU A 39 -8.27 5.60 1.74
CA GLU A 39 -9.36 6.57 1.91
C GLU A 39 -10.52 6.38 0.93
N THR A 40 -11.08 5.16 0.82
CA THR A 40 -12.21 4.96 -0.11
C THR A 40 -13.48 5.70 0.36
N HIS A 41 -13.71 5.75 1.68
CA HIS A 41 -14.94 6.25 2.31
C HIS A 41 -16.24 5.58 1.82
N LEU A 42 -16.15 4.41 1.15
CA LEU A 42 -17.30 3.71 0.59
C LEU A 42 -17.91 2.72 1.59
N SER A 43 -19.23 2.57 1.53
CA SER A 43 -19.96 1.41 2.05
C SER A 43 -19.95 0.28 1.02
N SER A 44 -20.00 -0.97 1.50
CA SER A 44 -19.58 -2.25 0.91
C SER A 44 -19.89 -2.65 -0.56
N LYS A 45 -20.59 -1.84 -1.38
CA LYS A 45 -21.18 -2.29 -2.67
C LYS A 45 -20.59 -1.67 -3.94
N ALA A 46 -19.47 -0.95 -3.88
CA ALA A 46 -18.86 -0.39 -5.09
C ALA A 46 -18.15 -1.46 -5.92
N VAL A 47 -18.86 -2.03 -6.89
CA VAL A 47 -18.31 -2.98 -7.87
C VAL A 47 -17.62 -2.19 -8.98
N VAL A 48 -16.34 -2.49 -9.22
CA VAL A 48 -15.60 -2.01 -10.39
C VAL A 48 -15.78 -3.03 -11.52
N SER A 49 -16.13 -2.59 -12.72
CA SER A 49 -16.54 -3.50 -13.80
C SER A 49 -15.44 -4.47 -14.26
N ASN A 50 -14.15 -4.15 -14.07
CA ASN A 50 -13.00 -4.98 -14.48
C ASN A 50 -12.16 -5.56 -13.33
N HIS A 51 -12.37 -5.08 -12.12
CA HIS A 51 -11.64 -5.54 -10.94
C HIS A 51 -12.64 -6.03 -9.91
N ARG A 52 -12.33 -7.13 -9.25
CA ARG A 52 -13.06 -7.54 -8.06
C ARG A 52 -12.41 -6.88 -6.84
N ALA A 53 -13.22 -6.29 -5.97
CA ALA A 53 -12.76 -5.89 -4.65
C ALA A 53 -12.47 -7.15 -3.85
N ALA A 54 -11.28 -7.24 -3.26
CA ALA A 54 -10.85 -8.42 -2.54
C ALA A 54 -11.44 -8.50 -1.11
N ASP A 55 -11.84 -7.37 -0.53
CA ASP A 55 -12.38 -7.31 0.83
C ASP A 55 -13.81 -7.86 0.92
N ARG A 56 -13.97 -8.94 1.70
CA ARG A 56 -15.27 -9.54 2.04
C ARG A 56 -15.75 -9.02 3.41
N GLY A 57 -16.91 -8.36 3.44
CA GLY A 57 -17.70 -8.20 4.68
C GLY A 57 -17.25 -7.11 5.66
N SER A 58 -17.16 -5.85 5.25
CA SER A 58 -17.20 -4.72 6.19
C SER A 58 -18.30 -3.73 5.80
N THR A 59 -19.20 -3.43 6.73
CA THR A 59 -20.32 -2.47 6.60
C THR A 59 -19.94 -1.04 6.98
N LYS A 60 -18.79 -0.85 7.64
CA LYS A 60 -18.24 0.47 8.00
C LYS A 60 -17.47 1.07 6.81
N SER A 61 -17.35 2.39 6.77
CA SER A 61 -16.60 3.12 5.74
C SER A 61 -15.18 2.56 5.61
N LYS A 62 -14.92 1.83 4.53
CA LYS A 62 -13.64 1.16 4.33
C LYS A 62 -12.56 2.20 4.11
N ARG A 63 -11.50 2.21 4.93
CA ARG A 63 -10.35 3.10 4.69
C ARG A 63 -9.45 2.49 3.63
N VAL A 64 -9.23 1.17 3.61
CA VAL A 64 -8.48 0.50 2.52
C VAL A 64 -9.31 -0.50 1.72
N THR A 65 -8.94 -0.72 0.45
CA THR A 65 -9.50 -1.78 -0.41
C THR A 65 -8.47 -2.19 -1.45
N THR A 66 -8.37 -3.49 -1.71
CA THR A 66 -7.54 -4.01 -2.81
C THR A 66 -8.41 -4.43 -3.99
N LEU A 67 -8.13 -3.90 -5.17
CA LEU A 67 -8.76 -4.27 -6.43
C LEU A 67 -7.86 -5.26 -7.18
N ILE A 68 -8.42 -6.38 -7.62
CA ILE A 68 -7.71 -7.40 -8.39
C ILE A 68 -8.37 -7.51 -9.77
N ASN A 69 -7.58 -7.40 -10.83
CA ASN A 69 -8.05 -7.57 -12.21
C ASN A 69 -8.69 -8.97 -12.36
N LYS A 70 -9.92 -9.02 -12.89
CA LYS A 70 -10.68 -10.27 -13.03
C LYS A 70 -9.99 -11.33 -13.89
N ARG A 71 -9.09 -10.92 -14.80
CA ARG A 71 -8.31 -11.83 -15.66
C ARG A 71 -7.07 -12.38 -14.97
N LEU A 72 -6.65 -11.81 -13.84
CA LEU A 72 -5.52 -12.32 -13.08
C LEU A 72 -5.96 -13.60 -12.35
N GLN A 73 -5.38 -14.73 -12.73
CA GLN A 73 -5.56 -16.01 -12.07
C GLN A 73 -4.77 -16.04 -10.76
N ILE A 74 -5.33 -15.37 -9.75
CA ILE A 74 -4.82 -15.35 -8.38
C ILE A 74 -5.94 -15.78 -7.43
N GLN A 75 -5.63 -16.62 -6.46
CA GLN A 75 -6.57 -17.09 -5.45
C GLN A 75 -6.18 -16.49 -4.10
N CYS A 76 -7.15 -15.90 -3.40
CA CYS A 76 -6.95 -15.49 -2.02
C CYS A 76 -7.18 -16.70 -1.10
N ILE A 77 -6.14 -17.14 -0.38
CA ILE A 77 -6.18 -18.26 0.56
C ILE A 77 -6.68 -17.78 1.94
N LYS A 78 -6.06 -16.72 2.45
CA LYS A 78 -6.32 -16.18 3.80
C LYS A 78 -6.40 -14.65 3.75
N GLN A 79 -7.24 -14.06 4.58
CA GLN A 79 -7.33 -12.60 4.76
C GLN A 79 -7.23 -12.23 6.24
N SER A 80 -6.60 -11.11 6.53
CA SER A 80 -6.60 -10.47 7.85
C SER A 80 -6.82 -8.96 7.69
N LYS A 81 -7.54 -8.36 8.62
CA LYS A 81 -7.84 -6.92 8.65
C LYS A 81 -7.76 -6.39 10.08
N ASP A 82 -7.65 -5.08 10.23
CA ASP A 82 -7.90 -4.41 11.50
C ASP A 82 -9.36 -3.94 11.62
N GLU A 83 -9.77 -3.60 12.83
CA GLU A 83 -11.12 -3.10 13.10
C GLU A 83 -11.36 -1.69 12.55
N ALA A 84 -10.31 -0.87 12.47
CA ALA A 84 -10.38 0.50 11.95
C ALA A 84 -10.33 0.56 10.41
N GLY A 85 -10.14 -0.58 9.74
CA GLY A 85 -10.13 -0.71 8.28
C GLY A 85 -8.93 -0.04 7.61
N ARG A 86 -7.83 0.14 8.33
CA ARG A 86 -6.56 0.74 7.88
C ARG A 86 -5.57 -0.27 7.30
N MET A 87 -5.78 -1.56 7.50
CA MET A 87 -4.92 -2.60 6.91
C MET A 87 -5.75 -3.75 6.33
N LEU A 88 -5.31 -4.25 5.17
CA LEU A 88 -5.83 -5.46 4.56
C LEU A 88 -4.65 -6.32 4.10
N LEU A 89 -4.49 -7.48 4.74
CA LEU A 89 -3.51 -8.50 4.41
C LEU A 89 -4.21 -9.64 3.69
N MET A 90 -3.58 -10.14 2.62
CA MET A 90 -4.12 -11.25 1.83
C MET A 90 -3.00 -12.22 1.45
N LEU A 91 -3.07 -13.46 1.92
CA LEU A 91 -2.22 -14.53 1.43
C LEU A 91 -2.83 -15.02 0.12
N CYS A 92 -2.10 -14.86 -0.96
CA CYS A 92 -2.57 -15.14 -2.29
C CYS A 92 -1.68 -16.18 -2.99
N ASP A 93 -2.30 -17.11 -3.71
CA ASP A 93 -1.65 -18.07 -4.58
C ASP A 93 -1.78 -17.64 -6.03
N LYS A 94 -0.66 -17.55 -6.74
CA LYS A 94 -0.62 -17.46 -8.20
C LYS A 94 0.24 -18.59 -8.74
N GLN A 95 -0.43 -19.61 -9.30
CA GLN A 95 0.23 -20.74 -9.98
C GLN A 95 1.25 -21.46 -9.07
N GLY A 96 0.87 -21.71 -7.81
CA GLY A 96 1.71 -22.36 -6.80
C GLY A 96 2.65 -21.41 -6.06
N ASN A 97 2.77 -20.15 -6.51
CA ASN A 97 3.59 -19.13 -5.85
C ASN A 97 2.73 -18.34 -4.86
N LYS A 98 3.01 -18.53 -3.57
CA LYS A 98 2.33 -17.81 -2.49
C LYS A 98 3.00 -16.46 -2.22
N VAL A 99 2.19 -15.42 -2.04
CA VAL A 99 2.64 -14.07 -1.70
C VAL A 99 1.63 -13.40 -0.77
N ILE A 100 2.12 -12.66 0.22
CA ILE A 100 1.29 -11.83 1.10
C ILE A 100 1.21 -10.44 0.49
N LEU A 101 -0.01 -10.03 0.11
CA LEU A 101 -0.30 -8.67 -0.34
C LEU A 101 -0.82 -7.87 0.84
N VAL A 102 -0.22 -6.70 1.10
CA VAL A 102 -0.58 -5.84 2.23
C VAL A 102 -0.90 -4.44 1.75
N ASN A 103 -2.12 -3.99 1.99
CA ASN A 103 -2.56 -2.61 1.76
C ASN A 103 -2.69 -1.89 3.10
N VAL A 104 -1.95 -0.80 3.29
CA VAL A 104 -1.96 0.00 4.53
C VAL A 104 -2.40 1.44 4.30
N TYR A 105 -3.05 2.01 5.32
CA TYR A 105 -3.29 3.43 5.51
C TYR A 105 -2.96 3.77 6.96
N VAL A 106 -1.70 4.13 7.20
CA VAL A 106 -1.17 4.37 8.55
C VAL A 106 -1.80 5.64 9.14
N PRO A 107 -2.08 5.68 10.45
CA PRO A 107 -2.59 6.89 11.09
C PRO A 107 -1.66 8.10 10.91
N ASN A 108 -2.23 9.30 10.70
CA ASN A 108 -1.45 10.55 10.67
C ASN A 108 -0.93 10.99 12.05
N VAL A 109 -1.39 10.34 13.12
CA VAL A 109 -0.89 10.54 14.48
C VAL A 109 0.30 9.61 14.70
N ASP A 110 1.32 10.05 15.43
CA ASP A 110 2.50 9.23 15.76
C ASP A 110 2.08 8.05 16.66
N ASP A 111 1.73 6.93 16.01
CA ASP A 111 1.20 5.71 16.63
C ASP A 111 2.11 4.51 16.27
N PRO A 112 3.20 4.28 17.03
CA PRO A 112 4.09 3.16 16.79
C PRO A 112 3.41 1.79 16.98
N SER A 113 2.28 1.72 17.70
CA SER A 113 1.58 0.45 17.93
C SER A 113 0.98 -0.15 16.66
N PHE A 114 0.71 0.69 15.64
CA PHE A 114 0.19 0.24 14.35
C PHE A 114 1.11 -0.78 13.68
N PHE A 115 2.43 -0.52 13.68
CA PHE A 115 3.40 -1.40 13.04
C PHE A 115 3.65 -2.68 13.85
N GLY A 116 3.59 -2.62 15.18
CA GLY A 116 3.63 -3.84 16.01
C GLY A 116 2.42 -4.75 15.79
N LEU A 117 1.22 -4.18 15.64
CA LEU A 117 0.03 -4.94 15.28
C LEU A 117 0.14 -5.55 13.87
N LEU A 118 0.69 -4.77 12.92
CA LEU A 118 0.91 -5.24 11.56
C LEU A 118 1.90 -6.40 11.50
N GLU A 119 3.01 -6.31 12.23
CA GLU A 119 4.01 -7.37 12.37
C GLU A 119 3.38 -8.66 12.93
N ASN A 120 2.61 -8.57 14.02
CA ASN A 120 1.90 -9.73 14.57
C ASN A 120 0.96 -10.39 13.54
N LYS A 121 0.21 -9.58 12.79
CA LYS A 121 -0.66 -10.10 11.72
C LYS A 121 0.14 -10.71 10.57
N LEU A 122 1.33 -10.21 10.25
CA LEU A 122 2.21 -10.82 9.25
C LEU A 122 2.69 -12.20 9.71
N LEU A 123 3.11 -12.33 10.98
CA LEU A 123 3.49 -13.62 11.57
C LEU A 123 2.35 -14.64 11.48
N GLU A 124 1.11 -14.23 11.75
CA GLU A 124 -0.07 -15.09 11.60
C GLU A 124 -0.33 -15.53 10.15
N MET A 125 0.13 -14.77 9.15
CA MET A 125 -0.03 -15.10 7.72
C MET A 125 0.99 -16.14 7.23
N GLY A 126 2.02 -16.41 8.03
CA GLY A 126 3.07 -17.39 7.75
C GLY A 126 4.28 -16.80 7.02
N ASP A 127 5.31 -17.63 6.86
CA ASP A 127 6.56 -17.27 6.20
C ASP A 127 6.44 -17.34 4.67
N HIS A 128 6.01 -16.23 4.07
CA HIS A 128 5.84 -16.08 2.64
C HIS A 128 6.33 -14.70 2.18
N PRO A 129 6.81 -14.54 0.94
CA PRO A 129 7.21 -13.24 0.41
C PRO A 129 6.08 -12.21 0.53
N ILE A 130 6.44 -10.98 0.91
CA ILE A 130 5.52 -9.88 1.18
C ILE A 130 5.67 -8.81 0.09
N ILE A 131 4.54 -8.30 -0.39
CA ILE A 131 4.44 -7.05 -1.13
C ILE A 131 3.48 -6.14 -0.36
N MET A 132 4.03 -5.15 0.32
CA MET A 132 3.30 -4.17 1.10
C MET A 132 3.34 -2.82 0.39
N GLY A 133 2.20 -2.17 0.28
CA GLY A 133 2.13 -0.82 -0.27
C GLY A 133 0.97 -0.04 0.31
N GLY A 134 1.07 1.27 0.28
CA GLY A 134 0.06 2.10 0.91
C GLY A 134 0.51 3.53 1.12
N ASP A 135 -0.34 4.25 1.82
CA ASP A 135 -0.01 5.53 2.42
C ASP A 135 0.46 5.26 3.85
N PHE A 136 1.75 5.43 4.07
CA PHE A 136 2.39 5.18 5.34
C PHE A 136 2.33 6.38 6.28
N ASN A 137 1.89 7.56 5.82
CA ASN A 137 1.96 8.82 6.58
C ASN A 137 3.32 9.09 7.26
N GLU A 138 4.38 8.41 6.83
CA GLU A 138 5.69 8.40 7.44
C GLU A 138 6.76 8.61 6.38
N VAL A 139 7.83 9.30 6.77
CA VAL A 139 8.93 9.68 5.88
C VAL A 139 10.13 8.81 6.19
N MET A 140 10.47 7.88 5.27
CA MET A 140 11.55 6.92 5.47
C MET A 140 12.94 7.56 5.50
N ASP A 141 13.22 8.56 4.66
CA ASP A 141 14.46 9.34 4.69
C ASP A 141 14.16 10.85 4.83
N PRO A 142 14.44 11.49 5.98
CA PRO A 142 14.11 12.91 6.17
C PRO A 142 14.88 13.88 5.26
N ILE A 143 15.99 13.44 4.64
CA ILE A 143 16.82 14.25 3.74
C ILE A 143 16.34 14.13 2.29
N LEU A 144 15.96 12.92 1.86
CA LEU A 144 15.61 12.62 0.47
C LEU A 144 14.10 12.58 0.21
N ASP A 145 13.29 12.26 1.21
CA ASP A 145 11.84 12.09 1.10
C ASP A 145 11.05 13.30 1.59
N ARG A 146 11.72 14.43 1.85
CA ARG A 146 11.06 15.68 2.23
C ARG A 146 11.77 16.90 1.62
N SER A 147 10.99 17.90 1.21
CA SER A 147 11.53 19.15 0.68
C SER A 147 12.03 20.11 1.78
N SER A 148 11.47 20.03 2.99
CA SER A 148 11.87 20.82 4.16
C SER A 148 12.74 20.02 5.14
N ARG A 149 13.73 20.68 5.76
CA ARG A 149 14.73 20.06 6.64
C ARG A 149 14.30 19.96 8.12
N LEU A 150 13.13 20.49 8.49
CA LEU A 150 12.72 20.73 9.87
C LEU A 150 11.75 19.67 10.40
N SER A 151 12.08 18.39 10.29
CA SER A 151 11.21 17.32 10.77
C SER A 151 11.89 16.50 11.85
N ARG A 152 11.28 16.44 13.04
CA ARG A 152 11.60 15.42 14.04
C ARG A 152 11.17 14.06 13.49
N THR A 153 12.01 13.05 13.65
CA THR A 153 11.67 11.64 13.36
C THR A 153 10.54 11.19 14.29
N SER A 154 9.48 10.59 13.74
CA SER A 154 8.39 10.01 14.53
C SER A 154 8.86 8.71 15.22
N LYS A 155 8.15 8.29 16.27
CA LYS A 155 8.39 6.96 16.85
C LYS A 155 7.90 5.87 15.89
N ALA A 156 6.78 6.13 15.22
CA ALA A 156 6.19 5.23 14.25
C ALA A 156 7.16 4.86 13.10
N VAL A 157 7.90 5.81 12.50
CA VAL A 157 8.89 5.47 11.46
C VAL A 157 10.06 4.63 12.00
N THR A 158 10.41 4.80 13.29
CA THR A 158 11.46 3.98 13.92
C THR A 158 11.02 2.52 14.03
N VAL A 159 9.77 2.28 14.45
CA VAL A 159 9.20 0.93 14.50
C VAL A 159 8.99 0.35 13.09
N LEU A 160 8.57 1.18 12.12
CA LEU A 160 8.46 0.77 10.72
C LEU A 160 9.79 0.25 10.15
N ARG A 161 10.90 0.96 10.41
CA ARG A 161 12.24 0.52 9.97
C ARG A 161 12.62 -0.80 10.63
N GLY A 162 12.43 -0.94 11.94
CA GLY A 162 12.69 -2.19 12.65
C GLY A 162 11.86 -3.37 12.13
N MET A 163 10.56 -3.19 11.91
CA MET A 163 9.69 -4.20 11.29
C MET A 163 10.15 -4.54 9.87
N SER A 164 10.56 -3.54 9.09
CA SER A 164 11.07 -3.75 7.72
C SER A 164 12.33 -4.61 7.75
N GLU A 165 13.27 -4.35 8.66
CA GLU A 165 14.48 -5.16 8.85
C GLU A 165 14.12 -6.59 9.28
N ALA A 166 13.27 -6.75 10.31
CA ALA A 166 12.84 -8.06 10.82
C ALA A 166 12.15 -8.92 9.76
N CYS A 167 11.34 -8.30 8.90
CA CYS A 167 10.65 -8.96 7.80
C CYS A 167 11.46 -9.02 6.50
N SER A 168 12.73 -8.59 6.51
CA SER A 168 13.60 -8.49 5.32
C SER A 168 12.93 -7.77 4.15
N LEU A 169 12.27 -6.64 4.44
CA LEU A 169 11.60 -5.78 3.48
C LEU A 169 12.49 -4.61 3.07
N VAL A 170 12.41 -4.24 1.80
CA VAL A 170 13.10 -3.06 1.26
C VAL A 170 12.14 -2.11 0.60
N ASP A 171 12.39 -0.81 0.76
CA ASP A 171 11.78 0.22 -0.07
C ASP A 171 12.32 0.10 -1.49
N ILE A 172 11.51 -0.51 -2.36
CA ILE A 172 11.94 -0.88 -3.70
C ILE A 172 12.22 0.34 -4.57
N TRP A 173 11.51 1.45 -4.35
CA TRP A 173 11.74 2.67 -5.10
C TRP A 173 13.02 3.35 -4.68
N ARG A 174 13.28 3.44 -3.38
CA ARG A 174 14.54 4.00 -2.86
C ARG A 174 15.73 3.15 -3.29
N LEU A 175 15.61 1.83 -3.30
CA LEU A 175 16.65 0.91 -3.77
C LEU A 175 17.02 1.18 -5.23
N GLN A 176 16.02 1.37 -6.11
CA GLN A 176 16.24 1.66 -7.53
C GLN A 176 16.63 3.12 -7.80
N ASN A 177 16.39 4.02 -6.85
CA ASN A 177 16.64 5.46 -6.99
C ASN A 177 17.38 6.03 -5.76
N PRO A 178 18.63 5.62 -5.46
CA PRO A 178 19.26 5.87 -4.17
C PRO A 178 19.35 7.34 -3.76
N SER A 179 19.67 8.23 -4.71
CA SER A 179 19.88 9.65 -4.46
C SER A 179 18.77 10.56 -5.01
N ARG A 180 17.80 10.00 -5.74
CA ARG A 180 16.74 10.80 -6.38
C ARG A 180 15.78 11.33 -5.33
N ARG A 181 15.30 12.56 -5.54
CA ARG A 181 14.21 13.17 -4.79
C ARG A 181 12.96 13.17 -5.67
N ASP A 182 11.90 12.59 -5.14
CA ASP A 182 10.57 12.58 -5.76
C ASP A 182 9.55 12.44 -4.62
N TYR A 183 8.32 12.93 -4.83
CA TYR A 183 7.35 13.10 -3.74
C TYR A 183 5.95 12.64 -4.17
N THR A 184 5.17 12.14 -3.21
CA THR A 184 3.82 11.62 -3.45
C THR A 184 2.73 12.49 -2.79
N PHE A 185 3.15 13.36 -1.86
CA PHE A 185 2.25 14.21 -1.10
C PHE A 185 2.74 15.66 -1.04
N TYR A 186 1.80 16.59 -1.17
CA TYR A 186 1.98 18.01 -0.88
C TYR A 186 1.15 18.38 0.34
N SER A 187 1.76 19.07 1.30
CA SER A 187 1.11 19.63 2.48
C SER A 187 0.89 21.14 2.30
N PRO A 188 -0.35 21.59 2.00
CA PRO A 188 -0.64 23.02 1.85
C PRO A 188 -0.32 23.84 3.11
N PRO A 189 -0.66 23.40 4.34
CA PRO A 189 -0.37 24.18 5.55
C PRO A 189 1.11 24.44 5.80
N HIS A 190 1.98 23.57 5.28
CA HIS A 190 3.43 23.65 5.50
C HIS A 190 4.22 24.02 4.24
N GLY A 191 3.54 24.22 3.10
CA GLY A 191 4.18 24.51 1.81
C GLY A 191 5.29 23.51 1.45
N SER A 192 5.12 22.23 1.81
CA SER A 192 6.19 21.23 1.70
C SER A 192 5.71 19.94 1.03
N PHE A 193 6.67 19.24 0.42
CA PHE A 193 6.47 17.97 -0.25
C PHE A 193 7.11 16.84 0.54
N SER A 194 6.47 15.67 0.52
CA SER A 194 6.99 14.45 1.13
C SER A 194 6.66 13.21 0.32
N ARG A 195 7.50 12.18 0.43
CA ARG A 195 7.20 10.83 -0.06
C ARG A 195 6.74 9.97 1.12
N ILE A 196 5.44 9.72 1.17
CA ILE A 196 4.78 8.93 2.22
C ILE A 196 4.02 7.73 1.66
N ASP A 197 3.87 7.67 0.34
CA ASP A 197 3.31 6.53 -0.36
C ASP A 197 4.46 5.74 -0.98
N PHE A 198 4.58 4.46 -0.63
CA PHE A 198 5.65 3.60 -1.13
C PHE A 198 5.29 2.12 -1.08
N PHE A 199 6.18 1.30 -1.63
CA PHE A 199 6.12 -0.15 -1.54
C PHE A 199 7.32 -0.68 -0.76
N LEU A 200 7.05 -1.53 0.22
CA LEU A 200 8.01 -2.39 0.89
C LEU A 200 7.86 -3.81 0.33
N VAL A 201 8.93 -4.39 -0.18
CA VAL A 201 8.93 -5.72 -0.79
C VAL A 201 9.94 -6.62 -0.11
N SER A 202 9.64 -7.90 0.07
CA SER A 202 10.63 -8.86 0.55
C SER A 202 11.86 -8.87 -0.35
N GLN A 203 13.05 -8.92 0.27
CA GLN A 203 14.34 -8.96 -0.41
C GLN A 203 14.40 -10.06 -1.48
N SER A 204 13.76 -11.20 -1.22
CA SER A 204 13.66 -12.33 -2.16
C SER A 204 12.93 -12.01 -3.47
N LEU A 205 12.08 -10.97 -3.49
CA LEU A 205 11.35 -10.53 -4.69
C LEU A 205 12.09 -9.45 -5.49
N VAL A 206 13.14 -8.83 -4.93
CA VAL A 206 13.87 -7.73 -5.58
C VAL A 206 14.36 -8.10 -6.99
N PRO A 207 14.94 -9.28 -7.25
CA PRO A 207 15.39 -9.65 -8.60
C PRO A 207 14.25 -9.73 -9.63
N ALA A 208 13.00 -9.92 -9.18
CA ALA A 208 11.83 -10.00 -10.04
C ALA A 208 11.18 -8.62 -10.30
N VAL A 209 11.62 -7.55 -9.63
CA VAL A 209 11.08 -6.21 -9.83
C VAL A 209 11.76 -5.52 -11.02
N ALA A 210 11.05 -5.44 -12.14
CA ALA A 210 11.56 -4.79 -13.35
C ALA A 210 11.70 -3.27 -13.21
N SER A 211 10.76 -2.60 -12.54
CA SER A 211 10.80 -1.15 -12.32
C SER A 211 9.86 -0.72 -11.19
N SER A 212 10.09 0.48 -10.66
CA SER A 212 9.25 1.12 -9.64
C SER A 212 9.18 2.62 -9.91
N LEU A 213 8.07 3.24 -9.47
CA LEU A 213 7.81 4.67 -9.60
C LEU A 213 7.32 5.19 -8.24
N ALA A 214 7.72 6.43 -7.91
CA ALA A 214 7.04 7.19 -6.86
C ALA A 214 5.74 7.70 -7.47
N THR A 215 4.61 7.30 -6.91
CA THR A 215 3.26 7.66 -7.38
C THR A 215 2.35 7.96 -6.23
#